data_AF-A0A5J4E0M6-F1
#
_entry.id   AF-A0A5J4E0M6-F1
#
_cell.length_a   1.000
_cell.length_b   1.000
_cell.length_c   1.000
_cell.angle_alpha   90.00
_cell.angle_beta   90.00
_cell.angle_gamma   90.00
#
_symmetry.space_group_name_H-M   'P 1'
#
loop_
_entity.id
_entity.type
_entity.pdbx_description
1 polymer ?
#
loop_
_entity_poly.entity_id
_entity_poly.type
_entity_poly.pdbx_seq_one_letter_code
_entity_poly.pdbx_strand_id
1 'polypeptide(L)' 'MDGNLIDWIAVAVTGVIAMHGLTFRDKNGERPWVHLLFGSIALIFCLRFLFADILGLW' A
#
# COMPACT_ATOMS: atom_id res chain seq x y z
N MET A 1 -14.12 16.69 -8.56
CA MET A 1 -12.71 16.51 -8.14
C MET A 1 -12.71 16.76 -6.65
N ASP A 2 -13.21 15.80 -5.90
CA ASP A 2 -13.37 15.92 -4.45
C ASP A 2 -12.35 14.98 -3.81
N GLY A 3 -11.08 15.16 -4.17
CA GLY A 3 -9.97 14.47 -3.53
C GLY A 3 -9.85 15.05 -2.14
N ASN A 4 -10.62 14.52 -1.20
CA ASN A 4 -10.66 14.99 0.16
C ASN A 4 -9.26 14.77 0.76
N LEU A 5 -8.83 15.61 1.70
CA LEU A 5 -7.54 15.44 2.39
C LEU A 5 -7.40 14.01 2.97
N ILE A 6 -8.54 13.42 3.31
CA ILE A 6 -8.70 12.06 3.82
C ILE A 6 -8.27 11.00 2.79
N ASP A 7 -8.59 11.16 1.51
CA ASP A 7 -8.26 10.17 0.46
C ASP A 7 -6.75 10.14 0.18
N TRP A 8 -6.14 11.33 0.16
CA TRP A 8 -4.69 11.48 0.06
C TRP A 8 -3.97 10.88 1.26
N ILE A 9 -4.50 11.08 2.48
CA ILE A 9 -3.97 10.45 3.70
C ILE A 9 -4.14 8.94 3.63
N ALA A 10 -5.29 8.43 3.18
CA ALA A 10 -5.56 7.00 3.06
C ALA A 10 -4.57 6.31 2.11
N VAL A 11 -4.29 6.92 0.94
CA VAL A 11 -3.24 6.45 0.03
C VAL A 11 -1.87 6.47 0.69
N ALA A 12 -1.49 7.57 1.34
CA ALA A 12 -0.18 7.70 1.97
C ALA A 12 0.02 6.63 3.07
N VAL A 13 -0.98 6.44 3.94
CA VAL A 13 -0.94 5.43 5.01
C VAL A 13 -0.86 4.01 4.43
N THR A 14 -1.68 3.71 3.41
CA THR A 14 -1.69 2.38 2.77
C THR A 14 -0.35 2.09 2.08
N GLY A 15 0.25 3.09 1.42
CA GLY A 15 1.56 2.99 0.81
C GLY A 15 2.67 2.72 1.83
N VAL A 16 2.63 3.37 3.00
CA VAL A 16 3.58 3.12 4.09
C VAL A 16 3.44 1.70 4.64
N ILE A 17 2.20 1.22 4.84
CA ILE A 17 1.94 -0.16 5.31
C ILE A 17 2.44 -1.19 4.29
N ALA A 18 2.18 -0.97 2.99
CA ALA A 18 2.65 -1.84 1.92
C ALA A 18 4.18 -1.87 1.86
N MET A 19 4.84 -0.71 1.93
CA MET A 19 6.30 -0.61 1.96
C MET A 19 6.88 -1.32 3.19
N HIS A 20 6.27 -1.16 4.36
CA HIS A 20 6.70 -1.85 5.57
C HIS A 20 6.55 -3.37 5.43
N GLY A 21 5.42 -3.86 4.93
CA GLY A 21 5.18 -5.30 4.71
C GLY A 21 6.16 -5.93 3.71
N LEU A 22 6.50 -5.21 2.63
CA LEU A 22 7.47 -5.65 1.63
C LEU A 22 8.92 -5.61 2.14
N THR A 23 9.24 -4.63 2.99
CA THR A 23 10.59 -4.39 3.50
C THR A 23 10.87 -5.13 4.81
N PHE A 24 9.84 -5.65 5.47
CA PHE A 24 9.96 -6.37 6.74
C PHE A 24 10.91 -7.57 6.59
N ARG A 25 11.87 -7.66 7.52
CA ARG A 25 12.81 -8.76 7.65
C ARG A 25 12.76 -9.24 9.09
N ASP A 26 12.67 -10.54 9.26
CA ASP A 26 12.71 -11.14 10.59
C ASP A 26 14.12 -11.06 11.19
N LYS A 27 14.27 -11.38 12.48
CA LYS A 27 15.55 -11.35 13.22
C LYS A 27 16.66 -12.18 12.57
N ASN A 28 16.30 -13.23 11.83
CA ASN A 28 17.23 -14.07 11.08
C ASN A 28 17.55 -13.52 9.67
N GLY A 29 17.00 -12.38 9.29
CA GLY A 29 17.17 -11.75 7.98
C GLY A 29 16.30 -12.37 6.87
N GLU A 30 15.50 -13.38 7.20
CA GLU A 30 14.55 -14.01 6.28
C GLU A 30 13.32 -13.12 6.09
N ARG A 31 12.75 -13.14 4.88
CA ARG A 31 11.49 -12.44 4.59
C ARG A 31 10.35 -13.44 4.76
N PRO A 32 9.49 -13.30 5.79
CA PRO A 32 8.36 -14.20 5.96
C PRO A 32 7.44 -14.10 4.74
N TRP A 33 7.12 -15.23 4.11
CA TRP A 33 6.27 -15.27 2.91
C TRP A 33 4.92 -14.57 3.12
N VAL A 34 4.35 -14.65 4.32
CA VAL A 34 3.08 -13.98 4.67
C VAL A 34 3.21 -12.46 4.63
N HIS A 35 4.31 -11.89 5.14
CA HIS A 35 4.54 -10.44 5.11
C HIS A 35 4.71 -9.92 3.69
N LEU A 36 5.45 -10.67 2.86
CA LEU A 36 5.60 -10.38 1.43
C LEU A 36 4.26 -10.46 0.69
N LEU A 37 3.46 -11.49 0.95
CA LEU A 37 2.14 -11.67 0.32
C LEU A 37 1.21 -10.52 0.70
N PHE A 38 1.10 -10.22 1.99
CA PHE A 38 0.23 -9.15 2.50
C PHE A 38 0.70 -7.77 2.02
N GLY A 39 2.02 -7.54 1.99
CA GLY A 39 2.61 -6.31 1.46
C GLY A 39 2.34 -6.12 -0.04
N SER A 40 2.45 -7.18 -0.85
CA SER A 40 2.12 -7.13 -2.29
C SER A 40 0.65 -6.86 -2.54
N ILE A 41 -0.26 -7.50 -1.80
CA ILE A 41 -1.70 -7.27 -1.94
C ILE A 41 -2.05 -5.84 -1.52
N ALA A 42 -1.51 -5.36 -0.39
CA ALA A 42 -1.69 -3.99 0.07
C ALA A 42 -1.19 -2.96 -0.96
N LEU A 43 -0.05 -3.23 -1.62
CA LEU A 43 0.47 -2.37 -2.69
C LEU A 43 -0.48 -2.31 -3.89
N ILE A 44 -0.99 -3.45 -4.36
CA ILE A 44 -1.92 -3.51 -5.49
C ILE A 44 -3.21 -2.75 -5.18
N PHE A 45 -3.75 -2.90 -3.97
CA PHE A 45 -4.93 -2.13 -3.53
C PHE A 45 -4.63 -0.63 -3.43
N CYS A 46 -3.47 -0.24 -2.89
CA CYS A 46 -3.04 1.16 -2.83
C CYS A 46 -2.94 1.78 -4.23
N LEU A 47 -2.35 1.07 -5.18
CA LEU A 47 -2.25 1.49 -6.58
C LEU A 47 -3.64 1.61 -7.20
N ARG A 48 -4.50 0.60 -7.02
CA ARG A 48 -5.87 0.63 -7.52
C ARG A 48 -6.63 1.84 -7.01
N PHE A 49 -6.55 2.12 -5.71
CA PHE A 49 -7.22 3.27 -5.09
C PHE A 49 -6.62 4.61 -5.57
N LEU A 50 -5.29 4.71 -5.68
CA LEU A 50 -4.64 5.89 -6.27
C LEU A 50 -5.10 6.14 -7.72
N PHE A 51 -5.16 5.11 -8.55
CA PHE A 51 -5.54 5.27 -9.97
C PHE A 51 -7.05 5.48 -10.18
N ALA A 52 -7.89 4.77 -9.43
CA ALA A 52 -9.34 4.82 -9.56
C ALA A 52 -9.93 6.04 -8.85
N ASP A 53 -9.62 6.24 -7.57
CA ASP A 53 -10.26 7.25 -6.73
C ASP A 53 -9.58 8.61 -6.84
N ILE A 54 -8.24 8.67 -6.86
CA ILE A 54 -7.52 9.96 -6.89
C ILE A 54 -7.33 10.47 -8.32
N LEU A 55 -6.78 9.65 -9.22
CA LEU A 55 -6.44 10.09 -10.57
C LEU A 55 -7.65 10.06 -11.53
N GLY A 56 -8.74 9.39 -11.15
CA GLY A 56 -9.96 9.29 -11.97
C GLY A 56 -9.71 8.68 -13.36
N LEU A 57 -8.65 7.86 -13.49
CA LEU A 57 -8.21 7.29 -14.77
C LEU A 57 -9.00 6.04 -15.17
N TRP A 58 -10.07 5.71 -14.44
CA TRP A 58 -10.87 4.53 -14.66
C TRP A 58 -12.36 4.80 -14.45
#